data_AF-A0A8S3IAZ7-F1
#
_entry.id   AF-A0A8S3IAZ7-F1
#
_cell.length_a   1.000
_cell.length_b   1.000
_cell.length_c   1.000
_cell.angle_alpha   90.00
_cell.angle_beta   90.00
_cell.angle_gamma   90.00
#
_symmetry.space_group_name_H-M   'P 1'
#
loop_
_entity.id
_entity.type
_entity.pdbx_description
1 polymer ?
#
loop_
_entity_poly.entity_id
_entity_poly.type
_entity_poly.pdbx_seq_one_letter_code
_entity_poly.pdbx_strand_id
1 'polypeptide(L)'
;MWYLALIKNLHKLEMPIPLLKWIHSWIIKMDVGAPQGSVLAATLFRLHVHFLSSYFLGLAVHIFADDLAIVIPGSREKRFSLNVKEIQEKPKIVMKQLEKFSNDLILPVNVNKTKTLPVHNAVSSTYPVVSYKNLTIEYVKIFKYLGVYISAKLGWGQFISERLTGIRK
;
A
#
# COMPACT_ATOMS: atom_id res chain seq x y z
N MET A 1 -4.98 15.20 -15.30
CA MET A 1 -4.74 14.19 -16.36
C MET A 1 -5.14 12.75 -16.00
N TRP A 2 -5.24 12.36 -14.71
CA TRP A 2 -5.68 11.03 -14.24
C TRP A 2 -7.11 10.64 -14.70
N TYR A 3 -8.04 11.59 -14.84
CA TYR A 3 -9.42 11.32 -15.25
C TYR A 3 -9.54 10.79 -16.70
N LEU A 4 -8.60 11.13 -17.59
CA LEU A 4 -8.56 10.56 -18.95
C LEU A 4 -8.15 9.09 -18.92
N ALA A 5 -7.18 8.74 -18.06
CA ALA A 5 -6.79 7.35 -17.83
C ALA A 5 -7.93 6.55 -17.16
N LEU A 6 -8.63 7.17 -16.20
CA LEU A 6 -9.83 6.61 -15.59
C LEU A 6 -10.94 6.36 -16.63
N ILE A 7 -11.32 7.37 -17.42
CA ILE A 7 -12.35 7.24 -18.47
C ILE A 7 -11.95 6.15 -19.48
N LYS A 8 -10.68 6.10 -19.91
CA LYS A 8 -10.18 5.07 -20.82
C LYS A 8 -10.30 3.67 -20.22
N ASN A 9 -9.98 3.50 -18.94
CA ASN A 9 -10.14 2.23 -18.24
C ASN A 9 -11.62 1.86 -18.06
N LEU A 10 -12.49 2.83 -17.74
CA LEU A 10 -13.92 2.60 -17.58
C LEU A 10 -14.61 2.22 -18.91
N HIS A 11 -14.18 2.81 -20.03
CA HIS A 11 -14.64 2.40 -21.36
C HIS A 11 -14.19 0.98 -21.71
N LYS A 12 -12.95 0.60 -21.39
CA LYS A 12 -12.45 -0.78 -21.58
C LYS A 12 -13.22 -1.82 -20.75
N LEU A 13 -13.80 -1.40 -19.63
CA LEU A 13 -14.58 -2.24 -18.73
C LEU A 13 -16.08 -2.23 -19.06
N GLU A 14 -16.48 -1.64 -20.19
CA GLU A 14 -17.89 -1.57 -20.66
C GLU A 14 -18.85 -0.99 -19.61
N MET A 15 -18.39 0.02 -18.86
CA MET A 15 -19.19 0.60 -17.78
C MET A 15 -20.47 1.28 -18.29
N PRO A 16 -21.59 1.22 -17.54
CA PRO A 16 -22.86 1.81 -17.97
C PRO A 16 -22.78 3.32 -18.25
N ILE A 17 -23.41 3.75 -19.34
CA ILE A 17 -23.47 5.16 -19.79
C ILE A 17 -23.95 6.14 -18.69
N PRO A 18 -24.98 5.83 -17.87
CA PRO A 18 -25.41 6.73 -16.80
C PRO A 18 -24.30 7.02 -15.77
N LEU A 19 -23.45 6.02 -15.51
CA LEU A 19 -22.35 6.07 -14.56
C LEU A 19 -21.20 6.94 -15.12
N LEU A 20 -20.93 6.83 -16.43
CA LEU A 20 -20.01 7.70 -17.14
C LEU A 20 -20.46 9.18 -17.14
N LYS A 21 -21.78 9.45 -17.27
CA LYS A 21 -22.33 10.82 -17.19
C LYS A 21 -22.12 11.46 -15.80
N TRP A 22 -22.30 10.68 -14.73
CA TRP A 22 -22.03 11.13 -13.36
C TRP A 22 -20.55 11.51 -13.16
N ILE A 23 -19.64 10.67 -13.66
CA ILE A 23 -18.19 10.93 -13.59
C ILE A 23 -17.83 12.18 -14.39
N HIS A 24 -18.41 12.36 -15.57
CA HIS A 24 -18.21 13.56 -16.38
C HIS A 24 -18.63 14.83 -15.64
N SER A 25 -19.77 14.80 -14.93
CA SER A 25 -20.21 15.94 -14.10
C SER A 25 -19.24 16.26 -12.95
N TRP A 26 -18.52 15.28 -12.41
CA TRP A 26 -17.53 15.52 -11.35
C TRP A 26 -16.27 16.17 -11.91
N ILE A 27 -15.81 15.72 -13.09
CA ILE A 27 -14.63 16.24 -13.77
C ILE A 27 -14.80 17.73 -14.11
N ILE A 28 -16.01 18.18 -14.46
CA ILE A 28 -16.29 19.60 -14.72
C ILE A 28 -16.08 20.48 -13.47
N LYS A 29 -16.31 19.92 -12.27
CA LYS A 29 -16.24 20.68 -11.01
C LYS A 29 -14.92 20.52 -10.26
N MET A 30 -14.13 19.48 -10.57
CA MET A 30 -12.89 19.16 -9.86
C MET A 30 -11.86 18.56 -10.83
N ASP A 31 -10.65 19.12 -10.84
CA ASP A 31 -9.55 18.63 -11.67
C ASP A 31 -8.90 17.33 -11.14
N VAL A 32 -8.92 17.14 -9.80
CA VAL A 32 -8.34 15.97 -9.12
C VAL A 32 -9.21 15.48 -7.97
N GLY A 33 -9.40 14.16 -7.89
CA GLY A 33 -10.14 13.49 -6.83
C GLY A 33 -11.61 13.25 -7.17
N ALA A 34 -12.37 12.88 -6.14
CA ALA A 34 -13.80 12.66 -6.22
C ALA A 34 -14.51 13.25 -5.00
N PRO A 35 -15.80 13.60 -5.09
CA PRO A 35 -16.53 14.18 -3.97
C PRO A 35 -16.58 13.22 -2.77
N GLN A 36 -16.15 13.69 -1.60
CA GLN A 36 -16.25 12.93 -0.37
C GLN A 36 -17.72 12.71 0.01
N GLY A 37 -18.06 11.53 0.51
CA GLY A 37 -19.45 11.15 0.82
C GLY A 37 -20.23 10.57 -0.38
N SER A 38 -19.65 10.56 -1.57
CA SER A 38 -20.23 9.81 -2.68
C SER A 38 -19.92 8.32 -2.57
N VAL A 39 -20.95 7.48 -2.61
CA VAL A 39 -20.82 6.02 -2.68
C VAL A 39 -20.00 5.59 -3.91
N LEU A 40 -20.16 6.31 -5.03
CA LEU A 40 -19.48 5.99 -6.28
C LEU A 40 -17.98 6.38 -6.22
N ALA A 41 -17.60 7.39 -5.44
CA ALA A 41 -16.22 7.83 -5.32
C ALA A 41 -15.32 6.72 -4.75
N ALA A 42 -15.80 6.00 -3.73
CA ALA A 42 -15.06 4.87 -3.14
C ALA A 42 -14.84 3.74 -4.16
N THR A 43 -15.86 3.41 -4.95
CA THR A 43 -15.77 2.39 -6.00
C THR A 43 -14.79 2.80 -7.11
N LEU A 44 -14.86 4.05 -7.56
CA LEU A 44 -13.95 4.56 -8.59
C LEU A 44 -12.52 4.65 -8.11
N PHE A 45 -12.30 5.06 -6.86
CA PHE A 45 -10.97 5.05 -6.27
C PHE A 45 -10.40 3.64 -6.22
N ARG A 46 -11.19 2.64 -5.79
CA ARG A 46 -10.78 1.22 -5.82
C ARG A 46 -10.41 0.74 -7.23
N LEU A 47 -11.20 1.08 -8.24
CA LEU A 47 -10.88 0.76 -9.64
C LEU A 47 -9.60 1.46 -10.11
N HIS A 48 -9.39 2.71 -9.69
CA HIS A 48 -8.22 3.49 -10.05
C HIS A 48 -6.93 2.89 -9.50
N VAL A 49 -6.93 2.42 -8.25
CA VAL A 49 -5.76 1.80 -7.62
C VAL A 49 -5.66 0.29 -7.86
N HIS A 50 -6.65 -0.33 -8.50
CA HIS A 50 -6.73 -1.79 -8.67
C HIS A 50 -5.48 -2.39 -9.36
N PHE A 51 -4.93 -1.66 -10.34
CA PHE A 51 -3.74 -2.11 -11.09
C PHE A 51 -2.43 -1.97 -10.31
N LEU A 52 -2.42 -1.37 -9.12
CA LEU A 52 -1.20 -1.19 -8.33
C LEU A 52 -0.49 -2.52 -8.05
N SER A 53 -1.25 -3.59 -7.78
CA SER A 53 -0.68 -4.92 -7.53
C SER A 53 0.12 -5.45 -8.71
N SER A 54 -0.25 -5.09 -9.95
CA SER A 54 0.48 -5.53 -11.15
C SER A 54 1.85 -4.87 -11.32
N TYR A 55 2.14 -3.79 -10.58
CA TYR A 55 3.47 -3.17 -10.57
C TYR A 55 4.48 -3.97 -9.73
N PHE A 56 4.00 -4.85 -8.85
CA PHE A 56 4.80 -5.56 -7.85
C PHE A 56 4.77 -7.08 -8.06
N LEU A 57 5.31 -7.53 -9.20
CA LEU A 57 5.31 -8.95 -9.56
C LEU A 57 6.03 -9.82 -8.51
N GLY A 58 5.38 -10.90 -8.10
CA GLY A 58 5.92 -11.86 -7.12
C GLY A 58 5.88 -11.38 -5.66
N LEU A 59 5.23 -10.26 -5.38
CA LEU A 59 5.03 -9.73 -4.02
C LEU A 59 3.57 -9.86 -3.62
N ALA A 60 3.33 -10.02 -2.31
CA ALA A 60 1.98 -9.92 -1.77
C ALA A 60 1.67 -8.45 -1.48
N VAL A 61 0.65 -7.93 -2.14
CA VAL A 61 0.21 -6.53 -2.03
C VAL A 61 -1.22 -6.52 -1.50
N HIS A 62 -1.44 -5.78 -0.43
CA HIS A 62 -2.77 -5.57 0.14
C HIS A 62 -3.12 -4.09 0.06
N ILE A 63 -4.28 -3.80 -0.52
CA ILE A 63 -4.77 -2.44 -0.75
C ILE A 63 -6.16 -2.36 -0.14
N PHE A 64 -6.35 -1.41 0.77
CA PHE A 64 -7.64 -1.15 1.40
C PHE A 64 -7.87 0.35 1.49
N ALA A 65 -8.77 0.88 0.66
CA ALA A 65 -8.88 2.33 0.47
C ALA A 65 -7.49 2.95 0.24
N ASP A 66 -7.10 3.97 0.99
CA ASP A 66 -5.80 4.64 0.93
C ASP A 66 -4.66 3.88 1.63
N ASP A 67 -4.96 2.82 2.39
CA ASP A 67 -3.96 2.00 3.06
C ASP A 67 -3.32 0.96 2.11
N LEU A 68 -1.99 0.92 2.09
CA LEU A 68 -1.18 0.02 1.28
C LEU A 68 -0.20 -0.76 2.16
N ALA A 69 -0.18 -2.09 2.00
CA ALA A 69 0.86 -2.95 2.55
C ALA A 69 1.51 -3.78 1.44
N ILE A 70 2.84 -3.78 1.40
CA ILE A 70 3.62 -4.59 0.46
C ILE A 70 4.52 -5.51 1.27
N VAL A 71 4.34 -6.81 1.07
CA VAL A 71 5.13 -7.85 1.73
C VAL A 71 6.23 -8.30 0.79
N ILE A 72 7.48 -8.16 1.25
CA ILE A 72 8.68 -8.53 0.51
C ILE A 72 9.27 -9.81 1.13
N PRO A 73 9.01 -10.99 0.53
CA PRO A 73 9.53 -12.24 1.07
C PRO A 73 11.02 -12.43 0.75
N GLY A 74 11.75 -12.95 1.74
CA GLY A 74 13.05 -13.59 1.50
C GLY A 74 12.88 -14.95 0.81
N SER A 75 13.95 -15.48 0.21
CA SER A 75 13.93 -16.83 -0.35
C SER A 75 14.01 -17.87 0.77
N ARG A 76 13.17 -18.91 0.73
CA ARG A 76 13.22 -19.99 1.73
C ARG A 76 14.40 -20.95 1.53
N GLU A 77 14.90 -21.05 0.31
CA GLU A 77 15.90 -22.04 -0.12
C GLU A 77 17.33 -21.51 -0.05
N LYS A 78 17.49 -20.18 -0.02
CA LYS A 78 18.82 -19.54 0.00
C LYS A 78 19.36 -19.43 1.42
N ARG A 79 20.69 -19.50 1.53
CA ARG A 79 21.41 -19.20 2.78
C ARG A 79 21.04 -17.80 3.27
N PHE A 80 20.98 -17.63 4.60
CA PHE A 80 20.61 -16.36 5.25
C PHE A 80 21.40 -15.15 4.72
N SER A 81 22.71 -15.29 4.51
CA SER A 81 23.56 -14.20 3.99
C SER A 81 23.17 -13.73 2.58
N LEU A 82 22.72 -14.63 1.71
CA LEU A 82 22.22 -14.28 0.38
C LEU A 82 20.83 -13.64 0.46
N ASN A 83 19.99 -14.14 1.37
CA ASN A 83 18.69 -13.52 1.65
C ASN A 83 18.82 -12.09 2.16
N VAL A 84 19.79 -11.80 3.02
CA VAL A 84 20.04 -10.44 3.50
C VAL A 84 20.36 -9.50 2.34
N LYS A 85 21.21 -9.92 1.39
CA LYS A 85 21.51 -9.11 0.19
C LYS A 85 20.27 -8.88 -0.68
N GLU A 86 19.45 -9.90 -0.90
CA GLU A 86 18.19 -9.73 -1.65
C GLU A 86 17.21 -8.80 -0.93
N ILE A 87 17.09 -8.94 0.39
CA ILE A 87 16.24 -8.09 1.23
C ILE A 87 16.77 -6.65 1.28
N GLN A 88 18.05 -6.41 0.96
CA GLN A 88 18.58 -5.06 0.80
C GLN A 88 18.19 -4.41 -0.54
N GLU A 89 18.13 -5.18 -1.62
CA GLU A 89 17.88 -4.65 -2.96
C GLU A 89 16.39 -4.62 -3.33
N LYS A 90 15.60 -5.63 -2.94
CA LYS A 90 14.17 -5.71 -3.27
C LYS A 90 13.38 -4.49 -2.80
N PRO A 91 13.53 -3.97 -1.55
CA PRO A 91 12.81 -2.78 -1.12
C PRO A 91 13.13 -1.56 -1.98
N LYS A 92 14.37 -1.40 -2.46
CA LYS A 92 14.73 -0.26 -3.33
C LYS A 92 13.96 -0.32 -4.66
N ILE A 93 13.89 -1.51 -5.27
CA ILE A 93 13.15 -1.73 -6.51
C ILE A 93 11.66 -1.42 -6.30
N VAL A 94 11.09 -1.96 -5.22
CA VAL A 94 9.68 -1.74 -4.84
C VAL A 94 9.38 -0.26 -4.61
N MET A 95 10.23 0.45 -3.86
CA MET A 95 10.02 1.88 -3.59
C MET A 95 10.09 2.71 -4.88
N LYS A 96 10.97 2.34 -5.82
CA LYS A 96 11.05 2.99 -7.15
C LYS A 96 9.80 2.72 -8.00
N GLN A 97 9.27 1.50 -7.97
CA GLN A 97 8.01 1.16 -8.65
C GLN A 97 6.82 1.90 -8.04
N LEU A 98 6.78 2.00 -6.70
CA LEU A 98 5.76 2.75 -5.97
C LEU A 98 5.85 4.25 -6.28
N GLU A 99 7.05 4.81 -6.36
CA GLU A 99 7.26 6.20 -6.76
C GLU A 99 6.75 6.47 -8.18
N LYS A 100 7.08 5.59 -9.13
CA LYS A 100 6.57 5.68 -10.50
C LYS A 100 5.04 5.67 -10.52
N PHE A 101 4.41 4.69 -9.86
CA PHE A 101 2.95 4.62 -9.78
C PHE A 101 2.33 5.87 -9.13
N SER A 102 2.92 6.32 -8.03
CA SER A 102 2.48 7.51 -7.29
C SER A 102 2.50 8.77 -8.16
N ASN A 103 3.55 8.93 -8.97
CA ASN A 103 3.68 10.06 -9.88
C ASN A 103 2.75 9.92 -11.09
N ASP A 104 2.65 8.72 -11.69
CA ASP A 104 1.81 8.43 -12.86
C ASP A 104 0.31 8.67 -12.58
N LEU A 105 -0.13 8.37 -11.36
CA LEU A 105 -1.54 8.46 -10.95
C LEU A 105 -1.87 9.63 -10.03
N ILE A 106 -0.89 10.49 -9.70
CA ILE A 106 -1.09 11.65 -8.82
C ILE A 106 -1.61 11.19 -7.44
N LEU A 107 -1.02 10.12 -6.92
CA LEU A 107 -1.34 9.52 -5.62
C LEU A 107 -0.13 9.64 -4.70
N PRO A 108 0.11 10.81 -4.06
CA PRO A 108 1.28 11.04 -3.25
C PRO A 108 1.31 10.11 -2.03
N VAL A 109 2.41 9.38 -1.84
CA VAL A 109 2.62 8.55 -0.64
C VAL A 109 3.10 9.42 0.52
N ASN A 110 2.44 9.29 1.68
CA ASN A 110 2.83 9.98 2.89
C ASN A 110 3.94 9.23 3.64
N VAL A 111 5.20 9.62 3.43
CA VAL A 111 6.37 8.97 4.02
C VAL A 111 6.34 8.92 5.55
N ASN A 112 5.78 9.94 6.20
CA ASN A 112 5.71 10.00 7.67
C ASN A 112 4.79 8.90 8.25
N LYS A 113 3.77 8.51 7.50
CA LYS A 113 2.85 7.41 7.86
C LYS A 113 3.38 6.05 7.39
N THR A 114 4.27 6.01 6.41
CA THR A 114 4.90 4.78 5.93
C THR A 114 5.87 4.23 6.98
N LYS A 115 5.73 2.96 7.33
CA LYS A 115 6.61 2.26 8.27
C LYS A 115 7.12 0.96 7.65
N THR A 116 8.31 0.55 8.04
CA THR A 116 8.89 -0.76 7.69
C THR A 116 8.82 -1.69 8.91
N LEU A 117 8.22 -2.86 8.74
CA LEU A 117 8.14 -3.88 9.78
C LEU A 117 9.00 -5.10 9.37
N PRO A 118 10.17 -5.31 9.99
CA PRO A 118 11.00 -6.47 9.68
C PRO A 118 10.43 -7.71 10.40
N VAL A 119 10.21 -8.79 9.65
CA VAL A 119 9.73 -10.07 10.19
C VAL A 119 10.78 -11.14 9.92
N HIS A 120 11.39 -11.68 10.98
CA HIS A 120 12.37 -12.74 10.90
C HIS A 120 12.54 -13.44 12.26
N ASN A 121 12.98 -14.70 12.24
CA ASN A 121 13.29 -15.47 13.46
C ASN A 121 14.74 -15.29 13.93
N ALA A 122 15.65 -14.87 13.05
CA ALA A 122 17.07 -14.71 13.37
C ALA A 122 17.30 -13.46 14.24
N VAL A 123 18.39 -13.41 15.00
CA VAL A 123 18.84 -12.15 15.61
C VAL A 123 19.74 -11.46 14.58
N SER A 124 19.22 -10.47 13.87
CA SER A 124 20.02 -9.64 12.95
C SER A 124 20.39 -8.33 13.64
N SER A 125 21.65 -7.93 13.57
CA SER A 125 22.14 -6.64 14.08
C SER A 125 21.93 -5.49 13.12
N THR A 126 21.63 -5.77 11.84
CA THR A 126 21.48 -4.74 10.79
C THR A 126 20.28 -4.98 9.91
N TYR A 127 19.58 -3.88 9.60
CA TYR A 127 18.49 -3.81 8.65
C TYR A 127 18.93 -3.00 7.41
N PRO A 128 18.38 -3.31 6.21
CA PRO A 128 18.58 -2.44 5.06
C PRO A 128 18.14 -1.00 5.36
N VAL A 129 18.72 -0.03 4.67
CA VAL A 129 18.11 1.30 4.62
C VAL A 129 17.01 1.25 3.56
N VAL A 130 15.78 1.51 3.99
CA VAL A 130 14.63 1.66 3.09
C VAL A 130 14.31 3.14 2.97
N SER A 131 14.24 3.64 1.74
CA SER A 131 14.00 5.05 1.46
C SER A 131 12.97 5.24 0.35
N TYR A 132 12.20 6.31 0.44
CA TYR A 132 11.25 6.75 -0.58
C TYR A 132 11.47 8.25 -0.84
N LYS A 133 11.68 8.66 -2.10
CA LYS A 133 12.00 10.06 -2.47
C LYS A 133 13.12 10.67 -1.61
N ASN A 134 14.21 9.93 -1.41
CA ASN A 134 15.36 10.28 -0.55
C ASN A 134 15.08 10.43 0.96
N LEU A 135 13.86 10.14 1.41
CA LEU A 135 13.50 10.11 2.82
C LEU A 135 13.58 8.68 3.35
N THR A 136 14.30 8.48 4.45
CA THR A 136 14.41 7.18 5.10
C THR A 136 13.10 6.81 5.80
N ILE A 137 12.64 5.58 5.59
CA ILE A 137 11.45 5.03 6.23
C ILE A 137 11.85 4.40 7.55
N GLU A 138 11.10 4.73 8.60
CA GLU A 138 11.33 4.23 9.95
C GLU A 138 11.04 2.72 10.07
N TYR A 139 11.90 2.03 10.82
CA TYR A 139 11.69 0.64 11.25
C TYR A 139 10.91 0.58 12.55
N VAL A 140 9.81 -0.17 12.57
CA VAL A 140 8.98 -0.39 13.76
C VAL A 140 8.91 -1.87 14.10
N LYS A 141 8.76 -2.19 15.39
CA LYS A 141 8.60 -3.59 15.86
C LYS A 141 7.14 -4.04 15.86
N ILE A 142 6.22 -3.09 15.95
CA ILE A 142 4.78 -3.32 16.03
C ILE A 142 4.09 -2.20 15.27
N PHE A 143 3.08 -2.54 14.47
CA PHE A 143 2.32 -1.58 13.68
C PHE A 143 0.83 -1.94 13.72
N LYS A 144 -0.06 -0.95 13.87
CA LYS A 144 -1.51 -1.13 13.81
C LYS A 144 -1.96 -0.94 12.37
N TYR A 145 -2.35 -2.03 11.70
CA TYR A 145 -2.82 -2.03 10.33
C TYR A 145 -4.28 -2.46 10.29
N LEU A 146 -5.17 -1.63 9.75
CA LEU A 146 -6.62 -1.90 9.64
C LEU A 146 -7.25 -2.41 10.96
N GLY A 147 -6.81 -1.86 12.09
CA GLY A 147 -7.33 -2.23 13.41
C GLY A 147 -6.71 -3.50 14.03
N VAL A 148 -5.71 -4.10 13.40
CA VAL A 148 -4.98 -5.27 13.90
C VAL A 148 -3.52 -4.90 14.17
N TYR A 149 -2.98 -5.33 15.33
CA TYR A 149 -1.56 -5.17 15.62
C TYR A 149 -0.76 -6.28 14.98
N ILE A 150 0.16 -5.91 14.09
CA ILE A 150 1.14 -6.81 13.48
C ILE A 150 2.47 -6.56 14.18
N SER A 151 3.07 -7.62 14.71
CA SER A 151 4.38 -7.56 15.37
C SER A 151 5.46 -8.25 14.54
N ALA A 152 6.71 -7.79 14.68
CA ALA A 152 7.88 -8.40 14.05
C ALA A 152 8.06 -9.89 14.37
N LYS A 153 7.57 -10.33 15.54
CA LYS A 153 7.57 -11.72 15.98
C LYS A 153 6.30 -12.49 15.60
N LEU A 154 5.37 -11.86 14.87
CA LEU A 154 4.04 -12.40 14.52
C LEU A 154 3.22 -12.88 15.74
N GLY A 155 3.48 -12.31 16.91
CA GLY A 155 2.74 -12.58 18.13
C GLY A 155 1.46 -11.72 18.23
N TRP A 156 0.43 -12.28 18.87
CA TRP A 156 -0.90 -11.67 19.04
C TRP A 156 -1.10 -10.98 20.39
N GLY A 157 -0.11 -11.01 21.29
CA GLY A 157 -0.26 -10.57 22.67
C GLY A 157 -0.78 -9.13 22.82
N GLN A 158 -0.26 -8.19 22.03
CA GLN A 158 -0.72 -6.80 22.07
C GLN A 158 -2.16 -6.65 21.57
N PHE A 159 -2.52 -7.33 20.48
CA PHE A 159 -3.88 -7.31 19.95
C PHE A 159 -4.88 -7.88 20.96
N ILE A 160 -4.57 -9.03 21.57
CA ILE A 160 -5.40 -9.66 22.60
C ILE A 160 -5.53 -8.75 23.81
N SER A 161 -4.42 -8.17 24.29
CA SER A 161 -4.42 -7.26 25.44
C SER A 161 -5.34 -6.05 25.22
N GLU A 162 -5.27 -5.39 24.05
CA GLU A 162 -6.13 -4.25 23.72
C GLU A 162 -7.61 -4.66 23.74
N ARG A 163 -7.96 -5.82 23.16
CA ARG A 163 -9.34 -6.31 23.14
C ARG A 163 -9.87 -6.66 24.53
N LEU A 164 -9.05 -7.28 25.37
CA LEU A 164 -9.43 -7.58 26.75
C LEU A 164 -9.65 -6.33 27.60
N THR A 165 -8.87 -5.25 27.39
CA THR A 165 -9.11 -3.98 28.08
C THR A 165 -10.43 -3.32 27.68
N GLY A 166 -10.89 -3.52 26.44
CA GLY A 166 -12.18 -3.01 25.96
C GLY A 166 -13.40 -3.74 26.51
N ILE A 167 -13.25 -5.00 26.93
CA ILE A 167 -14.34 -5.83 27.50
C ILE A 167 -14.52 -5.59 29.01
N ARG A 168 -13.48 -5.10 29.70
CA ARG A 168 -13.51 -4.83 31.15
C ARG A 168 -14.10 -3.44 31.51
N LYS A 169 -14.68 -2.74 30.54
CA LYS A 169 -15.46 -1.51 30.72
C LYS A 169 -16.92 -1.80 30.46
#